data_AF-A0AA37SMF0-F1
#
_entry.id   AF-A0AA37SMF0-F1
#
_cell.length_a   1.000
_cell.length_b   1.000
_cell.length_c   1.000
_cell.angle_alpha   90.00
_cell.angle_beta   90.00
_cell.angle_gamma   90.00
#
_symmetry.space_group_name_H-M   'P 1'
#
loop_
_entity.id
_entity.type
_entity.pdbx_description
1 polymer ?
#
loop_
_entity_poly.entity_id
_entity_poly.type
_entity_poly.pdbx_seq_one_letter_code
_entity_poly.pdbx_strand_id
1 'polypeptide(L)'
;MSWFKEDKTDFVNVNILDNFYQTSSFYPMPVVLCSTVSENGLTNIGSYSLCFPFGISKDHYMMLISRGTSNTAANIRKNKTIALNFIPFDKAYLKNAVELGFPGETTEEKLKESIFTLIPSSRSEEEKVEGVRYPEIIKESVQIFECTVDESGIFKYDGPEIEAHFLLRIDKIIMQERYADYLKEGEGFPTLPVDFGYRDSKQFWFSKHTHPYAEPIPKSKGVDTDSVKYQVDRMEGNVKWHPDSYKKLVKVPRVFLKMVISKVNEAAEQEGVELITPEFLDKVNEKRR
;
A
#
# COMPACT_ATOMS: atom_id res chain seq x y z
N MET A 1 -26.28 -0.94 19.23
CA MET A 1 -24.89 -0.58 19.60
C MET A 1 -24.79 -0.44 21.12
N SER A 2 -24.78 -1.56 21.87
CA SER A 2 -24.64 -1.53 23.35
C SER A 2 -23.20 -1.75 23.84
N TRP A 3 -22.23 -1.93 22.94
CA TRP A 3 -20.81 -2.18 23.28
C TRP A 3 -20.05 -0.92 23.73
N PHE A 4 -20.65 0.26 23.59
CA PHE A 4 -20.01 1.56 23.89
C PHE A 4 -20.40 2.15 25.25
N LYS A 5 -21.24 1.47 26.04
CA LYS A 5 -21.61 1.89 27.39
C LYS A 5 -20.99 0.94 28.40
N GLU A 6 -19.70 1.09 28.61
CA GLU A 6 -18.99 0.49 29.73
C GLU A 6 -18.41 1.63 30.56
N ASP A 7 -18.73 1.66 31.85
CA ASP A 7 -18.30 2.74 32.74
C ASP A 7 -16.83 2.58 33.19
N LYS A 8 -16.18 1.45 32.83
CA LYS A 8 -14.77 1.16 33.09
C LYS A 8 -13.89 1.78 32.01
N THR A 9 -13.57 3.06 32.18
CA THR A 9 -12.75 3.84 31.24
C THR A 9 -11.32 4.09 31.74
N ASP A 10 -11.02 3.69 32.97
CA ASP A 10 -9.68 3.84 33.54
C ASP A 10 -8.67 2.97 32.80
N PHE A 11 -7.49 3.54 32.52
CA PHE A 11 -6.39 2.78 31.94
C PHE A 11 -5.89 1.71 32.92
N VAL A 12 -5.76 0.48 32.44
CA VAL A 12 -5.21 -0.64 33.19
C VAL A 12 -4.00 -1.23 32.46
N ASN A 13 -3.11 -1.86 33.23
CA ASN A 13 -1.99 -2.59 32.64
C ASN A 13 -2.48 -3.90 32.00
N VAL A 14 -2.04 -4.16 30.78
CA VAL A 14 -2.25 -5.43 30.06
C VAL A 14 -0.89 -6.11 29.92
N ASN A 15 -0.84 -7.43 30.14
CA ASN A 15 0.40 -8.19 29.97
C ASN A 15 0.84 -8.18 28.51
N ILE A 16 2.13 -8.00 28.26
CA ILE A 16 2.71 -8.09 26.92
C ILE A 16 3.06 -9.56 26.67
N LEU A 17 2.31 -10.20 25.77
CA LEU A 17 2.50 -11.60 25.37
C LEU A 17 3.00 -11.70 23.92
N ASP A 18 3.52 -12.86 23.54
CA ASP A 18 3.80 -13.16 22.13
C ASP A 18 2.55 -12.97 21.26
N ASN A 19 2.78 -12.54 20.02
CA ASN A 19 1.71 -12.09 19.12
C ASN A 19 0.82 -11.00 19.76
N PHE A 20 1.45 -10.04 20.45
CA PHE A 20 0.78 -8.96 21.20
C PHE A 20 -0.29 -8.20 20.38
N TYR A 21 -0.12 -8.13 19.07
CA TYR A 21 -1.06 -7.52 18.13
C TYR A 21 -2.43 -8.24 18.10
N GLN A 22 -2.48 -9.50 18.52
CA GLN A 22 -3.70 -10.30 18.69
C GLN A 22 -4.10 -10.46 20.16
N THR A 23 -3.12 -10.68 21.06
CA THR A 23 -3.38 -11.13 22.44
C THR A 23 -3.43 -9.98 23.46
N SER A 24 -2.70 -8.90 23.20
CA SER A 24 -2.40 -7.87 24.22
C SER A 24 -2.81 -6.46 23.78
N SER A 25 -3.30 -6.28 22.57
CA SER A 25 -3.68 -4.98 22.01
C SER A 25 -4.78 -5.13 20.96
N PHE A 26 -5.52 -4.05 20.68
CA PHE A 26 -6.40 -3.96 19.52
C PHE A 26 -5.63 -3.27 18.38
N TYR A 27 -4.90 -4.05 17.59
CA TYR A 27 -4.09 -3.54 16.49
C TYR A 27 -4.76 -3.85 15.15
N PRO A 28 -5.25 -2.84 14.41
CA PRO A 28 -5.86 -3.06 13.10
C PRO A 28 -4.78 -3.40 12.08
N MET A 29 -4.97 -4.50 11.36
CA MET A 29 -4.02 -4.98 10.36
C MET A 29 -4.69 -5.10 8.99
N PRO A 30 -3.94 -4.94 7.89
CA PRO A 30 -4.45 -5.26 6.57
C PRO A 30 -4.68 -6.78 6.43
N VAL A 31 -5.47 -7.17 5.42
CA VAL A 31 -5.53 -8.56 4.95
C VAL A 31 -4.86 -8.58 3.58
N VAL A 32 -3.75 -9.31 3.46
CA VAL A 32 -2.96 -9.40 2.24
C VAL A 32 -2.78 -10.87 1.87
N LEU A 33 -3.18 -11.23 0.65
CA LEU A 33 -2.86 -12.53 0.08
C LEU A 33 -1.51 -12.43 -0.64
N CYS A 34 -0.51 -13.13 -0.11
CA CYS A 34 0.83 -13.19 -0.68
C CYS A 34 0.90 -14.35 -1.67
N SER A 35 1.05 -14.04 -2.96
CA SER A 35 1.36 -15.05 -3.98
C SER A 35 2.87 -15.15 -4.20
N THR A 36 3.37 -16.38 -4.28
CA THR A 36 4.80 -16.72 -4.37
C THR A 36 4.99 -17.94 -5.27
N VAL A 37 6.18 -18.11 -5.85
CA VAL A 37 6.48 -19.29 -6.70
C VAL A 37 6.93 -20.45 -5.82
N SER A 38 6.24 -21.58 -5.87
CA SER A 38 6.62 -22.82 -5.19
C SER A 38 7.78 -23.54 -5.88
N GLU A 39 8.30 -24.59 -5.26
CA GLU A 39 9.40 -25.39 -5.81
C GLU A 39 9.08 -26.03 -7.17
N ASN A 40 7.85 -26.51 -7.35
CA ASN A 40 7.38 -27.07 -8.62
C ASN A 40 6.91 -26.01 -9.63
N GLY A 41 7.07 -24.72 -9.32
CA GLY A 41 6.75 -23.61 -10.21
C GLY A 41 5.27 -23.17 -10.21
N LEU A 42 4.45 -23.73 -9.31
CA LEU A 42 3.07 -23.27 -9.11
C LEU A 42 3.04 -21.98 -8.29
N THR A 43 1.93 -21.25 -8.37
CA THR A 43 1.68 -20.09 -7.52
C THR A 43 1.11 -20.55 -6.17
N ASN A 44 1.86 -20.40 -5.08
CA ASN A 44 1.38 -20.59 -3.71
C ASN A 44 0.78 -19.29 -3.17
N ILE A 45 -0.43 -19.37 -2.59
CA ILE A 45 -1.10 -18.27 -1.89
C ILE A 45 -1.03 -18.51 -0.36
N GLY A 46 -0.65 -17.48 0.40
CA GLY A 46 -0.80 -17.46 1.85
C GLY A 46 -1.38 -16.13 2.33
N SER A 47 -2.18 -16.17 3.39
CA SER A 47 -2.80 -14.98 3.98
C SER A 47 -1.94 -14.40 5.11
N TYR A 48 -1.71 -13.09 5.08
CA TYR A 48 -0.85 -12.37 6.02
C TYR A 48 -1.43 -11.01 6.39
N SER A 49 -1.25 -10.65 7.66
CA SER A 49 -1.69 -9.36 8.20
C SER A 49 -0.52 -8.48 8.66
N LEU A 50 0.64 -9.08 8.96
CA LEU A 50 1.86 -8.35 9.30
C LEU A 50 2.61 -7.91 8.03
N CYS A 51 1.99 -7.02 7.26
CA CYS A 51 2.55 -6.47 6.03
C CYS A 51 2.36 -4.94 6.04
N PHE A 52 3.44 -4.18 6.20
CA PHE A 52 3.37 -2.73 6.44
C PHE A 52 4.35 -1.94 5.57
N PRO A 53 4.06 -0.68 5.22
CA PRO A 53 5.04 0.20 4.60
C PRO A 53 6.31 0.34 5.46
N PHE A 54 7.47 0.33 4.82
CA PHE A 54 8.78 0.50 5.47
C PHE A 54 9.53 1.70 4.89
N GLY A 55 9.79 1.68 3.58
CA GLY A 55 10.38 2.82 2.85
C GLY A 55 9.32 3.47 1.97
N ILE A 56 9.21 4.80 2.03
CA ILE A 56 8.09 5.55 1.43
C ILE A 56 8.53 6.71 0.51
N SER A 57 9.83 6.85 0.22
CA SER A 57 10.36 8.04 -0.45
C SER A 57 11.18 7.69 -1.68
N LYS A 58 12.51 7.69 -1.59
CA LYS A 58 13.40 7.39 -2.72
C LYS A 58 13.18 5.97 -3.23
N ASP A 59 13.17 5.02 -2.30
CA ASP A 59 12.88 3.62 -2.55
C ASP A 59 11.61 3.25 -1.77
N HIS A 60 10.79 2.41 -2.39
CA HIS A 60 9.48 2.03 -1.88
C HIS A 60 9.52 0.59 -1.40
N TYR A 61 9.31 0.37 -0.10
CA TYR A 61 9.43 -0.93 0.52
C TYR A 61 8.22 -1.28 1.38
N MET A 62 7.85 -2.55 1.36
CA MET A 62 6.99 -3.20 2.34
C MET A 62 7.82 -4.10 3.25
N MET A 63 7.47 -4.18 4.52
CA MET A 63 7.96 -5.18 5.46
C MET A 63 6.91 -6.27 5.59
N LEU A 64 7.27 -7.51 5.25
CA LEU A 64 6.44 -8.69 5.50
C LEU A 64 7.05 -9.50 6.64
N ILE A 65 6.25 -9.75 7.68
CA ILE A 65 6.60 -10.66 8.78
C ILE A 65 5.78 -11.93 8.63
N SER A 66 6.45 -13.06 8.62
CA SER A 66 5.85 -14.39 8.45
C SER A 66 6.44 -15.39 9.43
N ARG A 67 5.79 -16.54 9.60
CA ARG A 67 6.43 -17.68 10.26
C ARG A 67 7.61 -18.15 9.41
N GLY A 68 8.76 -18.36 10.03
CA GLY A 68 10.00 -18.72 9.35
C GLY A 68 9.91 -20.00 8.53
N THR A 69 9.01 -20.91 8.89
CA THR A 69 8.80 -22.22 8.27
C THR A 69 7.65 -22.28 7.27
N SER A 70 6.98 -21.16 6.95
CA SER A 70 5.85 -21.20 6.00
C SER A 70 6.31 -21.48 4.56
N ASN A 71 5.43 -22.07 3.74
CA ASN A 71 5.66 -22.25 2.31
C ASN A 71 6.03 -20.90 1.65
N THR A 72 5.31 -19.84 1.99
CA THR A 72 5.59 -18.48 1.50
C THR A 72 7.01 -18.05 1.85
N ALA A 73 7.46 -18.23 3.10
CA ALA A 73 8.80 -17.85 3.53
C ALA A 73 9.89 -18.67 2.80
N ALA A 74 9.67 -19.98 2.62
CA ALA A 74 10.57 -20.83 1.84
C ALA A 74 10.66 -20.36 0.37
N ASN A 75 9.51 -20.07 -0.24
CA ASN A 75 9.40 -19.61 -1.63
C ASN A 75 10.08 -18.25 -1.84
N ILE A 76 9.88 -17.29 -0.93
CA ILE A 76 10.52 -15.98 -0.99
C ILE A 76 12.04 -16.12 -0.87
N ARG A 77 12.54 -16.94 0.07
CA ARG A 77 14.00 -17.17 0.21
C ARG A 77 14.61 -17.76 -1.05
N LYS A 78 13.90 -18.63 -1.77
CA LYS A 78 14.40 -19.29 -2.98
C LYS A 78 14.30 -18.41 -4.23
N ASN A 79 13.12 -17.81 -4.46
CA ASN A 79 12.80 -17.14 -5.72
C ASN A 79 12.89 -15.62 -5.67
N LYS A 80 12.95 -15.03 -4.47
CA LYS A 80 13.09 -13.57 -4.24
C LYS A 80 11.98 -12.72 -4.86
N THR A 81 10.86 -13.32 -5.26
CA THR A 81 9.70 -12.64 -5.86
C THR A 81 8.43 -12.93 -5.07
N ILE A 82 7.55 -11.94 -5.03
CA ILE A 82 6.24 -12.01 -4.36
C ILE A 82 5.29 -11.00 -4.98
N ALA A 83 4.00 -11.30 -4.97
CA ALA A 83 2.95 -10.30 -5.16
C ALA A 83 2.07 -10.19 -3.91
N LEU A 84 1.85 -8.95 -3.48
CA LEU A 84 1.01 -8.58 -2.33
C LEU A 84 -0.37 -8.17 -2.85
N ASN A 85 -1.34 -9.07 -2.73
CA ASN A 85 -2.68 -8.90 -3.28
C ASN A 85 -3.64 -8.39 -2.19
N PHE A 86 -4.16 -7.18 -2.36
CA PHE A 86 -5.09 -6.56 -1.41
C PHE A 86 -6.53 -6.84 -1.86
N ILE A 87 -7.21 -7.74 -1.17
CA ILE A 87 -8.58 -8.14 -1.48
C ILE A 87 -9.61 -7.16 -0.92
N PRO A 88 -10.77 -6.96 -1.58
CA PRO A 88 -11.84 -6.17 -1.01
C PRO A 88 -12.46 -6.87 0.21
N PHE A 89 -13.21 -6.14 1.02
CA PHE A 89 -14.04 -6.75 2.04
C PHE A 89 -15.16 -7.56 1.37
N ASP A 90 -15.01 -8.86 1.39
CA ASP A 90 -16.03 -9.84 0.99
C ASP A 90 -15.95 -11.04 1.94
N LYS A 91 -17.08 -11.48 2.50
CA LYS A 91 -17.08 -12.54 3.51
C LYS A 91 -16.62 -13.88 2.96
N ALA A 92 -16.87 -14.17 1.68
CA ALA A 92 -16.39 -15.40 1.04
C ALA A 92 -14.87 -15.34 0.86
N TYR A 93 -14.33 -14.20 0.39
CA TYR A 93 -12.88 -14.02 0.26
C TYR A 93 -12.17 -14.10 1.60
N LEU A 94 -12.73 -13.49 2.65
CA LEU A 94 -12.15 -13.54 3.99
C LEU A 94 -12.20 -14.94 4.61
N LYS A 95 -13.27 -15.69 4.35
CA LYS A 95 -13.35 -17.09 4.77
C LYS A 95 -12.25 -17.92 4.11
N ASN A 96 -12.08 -17.80 2.80
CA ASN A 96 -11.04 -18.54 2.09
C ASN A 96 -9.63 -18.05 2.43
N ALA A 97 -9.44 -16.76 2.73
CA ALA A 97 -8.18 -16.24 3.24
C ALA A 97 -7.78 -16.89 4.59
N VAL A 98 -8.75 -17.19 5.45
CA VAL A 98 -8.50 -17.96 6.68
C VAL A 98 -8.10 -19.39 6.37
N GLU A 99 -8.81 -20.07 5.47
CA GLU A 99 -8.49 -21.44 5.01
C GLU A 99 -7.06 -21.51 4.46
N LEU A 100 -6.71 -20.65 3.50
CA LEU A 100 -5.37 -20.57 2.92
C LEU A 100 -4.26 -20.16 3.91
N GLY A 101 -4.63 -19.61 5.08
CA GLY A 101 -3.72 -19.25 6.16
C GLY A 101 -3.33 -20.43 7.07
N PHE A 102 -4.00 -21.57 6.98
CA PHE A 102 -3.68 -22.72 7.82
C PHE A 102 -2.31 -23.32 7.45
N PRO A 103 -1.53 -23.76 8.46
CA PRO A 103 -0.25 -24.41 8.24
C PRO A 103 -0.44 -25.90 7.88
N GLY A 104 0.54 -26.47 7.18
CA GLY A 104 0.64 -27.92 6.96
C GLY A 104 0.14 -28.40 5.59
N GLU A 105 -0.52 -27.55 4.82
CA GLU A 105 -0.99 -27.88 3.47
C GLU A 105 0.08 -27.55 2.42
N THR A 106 0.15 -28.41 1.40
CA THR A 106 0.96 -28.22 0.20
C THR A 106 0.39 -27.09 -0.69
N THR A 107 1.18 -26.63 -1.66
CA THR A 107 0.71 -25.61 -2.61
C THR A 107 -0.48 -26.11 -3.42
N GLU A 108 -0.46 -27.37 -3.83
CA GLU A 108 -1.49 -28.03 -4.62
C GLU A 108 -2.80 -28.20 -3.87
N GLU A 109 -2.74 -28.52 -2.58
CA GLU A 109 -3.93 -28.59 -1.72
C GLU A 109 -4.56 -27.21 -1.59
N LYS A 110 -3.77 -26.18 -1.26
CA LYS A 110 -4.26 -24.79 -1.18
C LYS A 110 -4.87 -24.30 -2.48
N LEU A 111 -4.28 -24.65 -3.62
CA LEU A 111 -4.82 -24.25 -4.92
C LEU A 111 -6.16 -24.91 -5.25
N LYS A 112 -6.43 -26.14 -4.78
CA LYS A 112 -7.73 -26.78 -4.95
C LYS A 112 -8.83 -26.13 -4.13
N GLU A 113 -8.45 -25.55 -2.99
CA GLU A 113 -9.36 -24.87 -2.06
C GLU A 113 -9.53 -23.38 -2.37
N SER A 114 -8.58 -22.79 -3.09
CA SER A 114 -8.59 -21.38 -3.48
C SER A 114 -9.80 -21.06 -4.37
N ILE A 115 -10.56 -20.05 -3.98
CA ILE A 115 -11.65 -19.48 -4.81
C ILE A 115 -11.17 -18.33 -5.70
N PHE A 116 -9.90 -17.94 -5.60
CA PHE A 116 -9.33 -16.80 -6.31
C PHE A 116 -8.89 -17.16 -7.73
N THR A 117 -9.12 -16.24 -8.66
CA THR A 117 -8.66 -16.40 -10.04
C THR A 117 -7.23 -15.88 -10.15
N LEU A 118 -6.30 -16.80 -10.45
CA LEU A 118 -4.94 -16.46 -10.79
C LEU A 118 -4.84 -15.98 -12.24
N ILE A 119 -4.15 -14.87 -12.44
CA ILE A 119 -3.79 -14.34 -13.75
C ILE A 119 -2.28 -14.08 -13.79
N PRO A 120 -1.64 -14.06 -14.98
CA PRO A 120 -0.22 -13.78 -15.09
C PRO A 120 0.18 -12.45 -14.44
N SER A 121 1.43 -12.39 -13.97
CA SER A 121 2.08 -11.13 -13.55
C SER A 121 1.87 -10.03 -14.60
N SER A 122 1.68 -8.79 -14.14
CA SER A 122 1.48 -7.65 -15.02
C SER A 122 2.79 -7.06 -15.56
N ARG A 123 3.93 -7.61 -15.14
CA ARG A 123 5.24 -7.18 -15.64
C ARG A 123 5.33 -7.39 -17.15
N SER A 124 5.74 -6.35 -17.87
CA SER A 124 6.11 -6.45 -19.29
C SER A 124 7.36 -7.32 -19.45
N GLU A 125 7.68 -7.69 -20.69
CA GLU A 125 8.89 -8.48 -20.95
C GLU A 125 10.17 -7.72 -20.58
N GLU A 126 10.17 -6.39 -20.68
CA GLU A 126 11.29 -5.53 -20.27
C GLU A 126 11.43 -5.41 -18.75
N GLU A 127 10.32 -5.53 -18.01
CA GLU A 127 10.29 -5.53 -16.54
C GLU A 127 10.72 -6.89 -15.95
N LYS A 128 10.68 -7.96 -16.76
CA LYS A 128 11.07 -9.31 -16.33
C LYS A 128 12.58 -9.50 -16.42
N VAL A 129 13.14 -10.08 -15.37
CA VAL A 129 14.55 -10.47 -15.33
C VAL A 129 14.69 -11.91 -15.81
N GLU A 130 15.63 -12.15 -16.73
CA GLU A 130 15.92 -13.50 -17.24
C GLU A 130 16.26 -14.47 -16.10
N GLY A 131 15.65 -15.66 -16.14
CA GLY A 131 15.84 -16.70 -15.12
C GLY A 131 15.07 -16.48 -13.81
N VAL A 132 14.43 -15.32 -13.63
CA VAL A 132 13.56 -15.05 -12.47
C VAL A 132 12.13 -15.47 -12.77
N ARG A 133 11.53 -16.23 -11.86
CA ARG A 133 10.11 -16.60 -11.93
C ARG A 133 9.28 -15.63 -11.10
N TYR A 134 8.16 -15.19 -11.66
CA TYR A 134 7.22 -14.31 -11.00
C TYR A 134 5.93 -15.07 -10.69
N PRO A 135 5.35 -14.90 -9.48
CA PRO A 135 4.08 -15.51 -9.16
C PRO A 135 2.95 -14.91 -9.99
N GLU A 136 1.88 -15.67 -10.16
CA GLU A 136 0.61 -15.12 -10.63
C GLU A 136 0.00 -14.17 -9.58
N ILE A 137 -0.89 -13.31 -10.05
CA ILE A 137 -1.59 -12.30 -9.24
C ILE A 137 -3.08 -12.64 -9.16
N ILE A 138 -3.77 -12.12 -8.15
CA ILE A 138 -5.17 -12.41 -7.87
C ILE A 138 -6.06 -11.35 -8.52
N LYS A 139 -6.91 -11.78 -9.47
CA LYS A 139 -7.79 -10.90 -10.26
C LYS A 139 -8.78 -10.10 -9.39
N GLU A 140 -9.26 -10.69 -8.31
CA GLU A 140 -10.26 -10.10 -7.41
C GLU A 140 -9.71 -8.94 -6.56
N SER A 141 -8.40 -8.73 -6.57
CA SER A 141 -7.73 -7.71 -5.76
C SER A 141 -8.13 -6.29 -6.16
N VAL A 142 -8.27 -5.43 -5.17
CA VAL A 142 -8.41 -3.97 -5.34
C VAL A 142 -7.14 -3.37 -5.94
N GLN A 143 -6.00 -3.76 -5.37
CA GLN A 143 -4.66 -3.36 -5.79
C GLN A 143 -3.68 -4.49 -5.51
N ILE A 144 -2.59 -4.53 -6.25
CA ILE A 144 -1.53 -5.53 -6.12
C ILE A 144 -0.19 -4.81 -6.19
N PHE A 145 0.70 -5.16 -5.26
CA PHE A 145 2.09 -4.73 -5.33
C PHE A 145 2.93 -5.92 -5.77
N GLU A 146 3.55 -5.79 -6.92
CA GLU A 146 4.50 -6.77 -7.40
C GLU A 146 5.90 -6.40 -6.91
N CYS A 147 6.54 -7.32 -6.20
CA CYS A 147 7.74 -7.03 -5.42
C CYS A 147 8.89 -8.02 -5.68
N THR A 148 10.09 -7.54 -5.39
CA THR A 148 11.31 -8.33 -5.24
C THR A 148 11.86 -8.16 -3.83
N VAL A 149 12.61 -9.15 -3.35
CA VAL A 149 13.29 -9.05 -2.04
C VAL A 149 14.51 -8.16 -2.18
N ASP A 150 14.63 -7.21 -1.27
CA ASP A 150 15.85 -6.43 -1.10
C ASP A 150 16.79 -7.17 -0.13
N GLU A 151 17.97 -7.54 -0.62
CA GLU A 151 19.02 -8.22 0.14
C GLU A 151 20.19 -7.29 0.48
N SER A 152 20.00 -5.98 0.34
CA SER A 152 21.01 -5.01 0.71
C SER A 152 21.14 -4.89 2.24
N GLY A 153 22.15 -4.16 2.70
CA GLY A 153 22.34 -3.87 4.12
C GLY A 153 21.33 -2.89 4.73
N ILE A 154 20.28 -2.47 4.01
CA ILE A 154 19.26 -1.52 4.51
C ILE A 154 18.55 -2.09 5.74
N PHE A 155 18.22 -3.38 5.71
CA PHE A 155 17.55 -4.05 6.81
C PHE A 155 18.13 -5.45 7.00
N LYS A 156 18.39 -5.79 8.27
CA LYS A 156 18.76 -7.14 8.67
C LYS A 156 17.99 -7.48 9.94
N TYR A 157 17.30 -8.61 9.91
CA TYR A 157 16.65 -9.16 11.09
C TYR A 157 17.59 -10.14 11.80
N ASP A 158 17.95 -9.83 13.04
CA ASP A 158 18.83 -10.64 13.90
C ASP A 158 18.07 -11.24 15.10
N GLY A 159 16.75 -11.40 14.98
CA GLY A 159 15.90 -11.99 16.02
C GLY A 159 15.67 -13.51 15.85
N PRO A 160 14.71 -14.10 16.60
CA PRO A 160 14.46 -15.54 16.57
C PRO A 160 14.09 -16.09 15.18
N GLU A 161 14.60 -17.27 14.84
CA GLU A 161 14.40 -17.94 13.53
C GLU A 161 12.95 -18.39 13.28
N ILE A 162 12.10 -18.42 14.31
CA ILE A 162 10.67 -18.73 14.17
C ILE A 162 9.94 -17.67 13.34
N GLU A 163 10.54 -16.49 13.17
CA GLU A 163 10.04 -15.41 12.34
C GLU A 163 10.93 -15.24 11.09
N ALA A 164 10.31 -14.87 9.99
CA ALA A 164 11.01 -14.36 8.82
C ALA A 164 10.50 -12.97 8.48
N HIS A 165 11.43 -12.03 8.39
CA HIS A 165 11.21 -10.64 8.05
C HIS A 165 11.79 -10.40 6.66
N PHE A 166 10.95 -9.98 5.73
CA PHE A 166 11.34 -9.72 4.35
C PHE A 166 11.15 -8.24 4.03
N LEU A 167 12.24 -7.57 3.65
CA LEU A 167 12.19 -6.26 3.04
C LEU A 167 11.86 -6.44 1.55
N LEU A 168 10.67 -6.00 1.16
CA LEU A 168 10.12 -6.19 -0.18
C LEU A 168 10.15 -4.86 -0.93
N ARG A 169 11.00 -4.74 -1.95
CA ARG A 169 10.98 -3.60 -2.86
C ARG A 169 9.75 -3.68 -3.74
N ILE A 170 9.00 -2.59 -3.81
CA ILE A 170 7.87 -2.46 -4.73
C ILE A 170 8.43 -2.13 -6.11
N ASP A 171 8.33 -3.08 -7.04
CA ASP A 171 8.75 -2.85 -8.42
C ASP A 171 7.61 -2.24 -9.24
N LYS A 172 6.37 -2.64 -8.95
CA LYS A 172 5.17 -2.20 -9.68
C LYS A 172 3.94 -2.21 -8.78
N ILE A 173 3.12 -1.17 -8.90
CA ILE A 173 1.78 -1.11 -8.31
C ILE A 173 0.77 -1.15 -9.44
N ILE A 174 -0.18 -2.07 -9.34
CA ILE A 174 -1.35 -2.14 -10.21
C ILE A 174 -2.62 -2.11 -9.38
N MET A 175 -3.68 -1.56 -9.95
CA MET A 175 -4.99 -1.51 -9.32
C MET A 175 -6.08 -1.45 -10.38
N GLN A 176 -7.31 -1.72 -9.99
CA GLN A 176 -8.45 -1.58 -10.89
C GLN A 176 -8.62 -0.10 -11.27
N GLU A 177 -8.93 0.17 -12.54
CA GLU A 177 -9.03 1.52 -13.12
C GLU A 177 -9.87 2.49 -12.26
N ARG A 178 -11.05 2.05 -11.81
CA ARG A 178 -11.92 2.82 -10.91
C ARG A 178 -11.22 3.34 -9.65
N TYR A 179 -10.28 2.57 -9.08
CA TYR A 179 -9.57 2.96 -7.87
C TYR A 179 -8.38 3.87 -8.18
N ALA A 180 -7.80 3.77 -9.37
CA ALA A 180 -6.83 4.74 -9.87
C ALA A 180 -7.50 6.12 -10.08
N ASP A 181 -8.71 6.13 -10.65
CA ASP A 181 -9.51 7.34 -10.79
C ASP A 181 -9.80 7.98 -9.43
N TYR A 182 -10.20 7.18 -8.43
CA TYR A 182 -10.45 7.66 -7.06
C TYR A 182 -9.21 8.32 -6.44
N LEU A 183 -8.02 7.75 -6.64
CA LEU A 183 -6.76 8.36 -6.16
C LEU A 183 -6.44 9.68 -6.86
N LYS A 184 -6.73 9.78 -8.17
CA LYS A 184 -6.49 10.99 -8.98
C LYS A 184 -7.45 12.13 -8.63
N GLU A 185 -8.71 11.78 -8.39
CA GLU A 185 -9.77 12.72 -8.00
C GLU A 185 -9.67 13.10 -6.53
N GLY A 186 -9.15 12.20 -5.68
CA GLY A 186 -9.14 12.34 -4.23
C GLY A 186 -10.52 12.05 -3.63
N GLU A 187 -11.37 11.32 -4.35
CA GLU A 187 -12.74 10.98 -3.97
C GLU A 187 -12.98 9.47 -4.18
N GLY A 188 -13.74 8.84 -3.28
CA GLY A 188 -14.02 7.40 -3.37
C GLY A 188 -12.95 6.52 -2.71
N PHE A 189 -13.38 5.36 -2.19
CA PHE A 189 -12.51 4.43 -1.47
C PHE A 189 -12.93 2.98 -1.72
N PRO A 190 -11.98 2.06 -1.97
CA PRO A 190 -12.29 0.63 -1.92
C PRO A 190 -12.73 0.26 -0.51
N THR A 191 -13.72 -0.60 -0.38
CA THR A 191 -13.99 -1.23 0.92
C THR A 191 -12.99 -2.37 1.12
N LEU A 192 -12.08 -2.20 2.07
CA LEU A 192 -11.05 -3.13 2.46
C LEU A 192 -11.37 -3.74 3.83
N PRO A 193 -10.98 -5.00 4.08
CA PRO A 193 -11.10 -5.59 5.39
C PRO A 193 -10.04 -5.03 6.36
N VAL A 194 -10.38 -5.05 7.64
CA VAL A 194 -9.43 -4.84 8.73
C VAL A 194 -9.42 -6.11 9.57
N ASP A 195 -8.26 -6.71 9.75
CA ASP A 195 -8.03 -7.86 10.62
C ASP A 195 -7.67 -7.41 12.03
N PHE A 196 -8.30 -8.03 13.03
CA PHE A 196 -8.02 -7.88 14.45
C PHE A 196 -7.43 -9.15 15.08
N GLY A 197 -7.07 -10.13 14.26
CA GLY A 197 -6.31 -11.32 14.62
C GLY A 197 -7.14 -12.46 15.18
N TYR A 198 -6.43 -13.54 15.52
CA TYR A 198 -6.96 -14.76 16.11
C TYR A 198 -6.93 -14.69 17.65
N ARG A 199 -7.96 -14.09 18.25
CA ARG A 199 -7.91 -13.61 19.65
C ARG A 199 -8.31 -14.64 20.70
N ASP A 200 -9.33 -15.41 20.40
CA ASP A 200 -10.01 -16.30 21.35
C ASP A 200 -9.63 -17.76 21.13
N SER A 201 -8.56 -18.00 20.36
CA SER A 201 -8.13 -19.31 19.89
C SER A 201 -9.25 -20.08 19.16
N LYS A 202 -10.22 -19.38 18.56
CA LYS A 202 -11.36 -19.99 17.85
C LYS A 202 -11.69 -19.28 16.54
N GLN A 203 -11.57 -17.96 16.49
CA GLN A 203 -12.06 -17.13 15.41
C GLN A 203 -11.01 -16.11 14.97
N PHE A 204 -10.98 -15.85 13.66
CA PHE A 204 -10.37 -14.66 13.10
C PHE A 204 -11.40 -13.53 13.06
N TRP A 205 -11.01 -12.37 13.59
CA TRP A 205 -11.90 -11.24 13.76
C TRP A 205 -11.66 -10.21 12.67
N PHE A 206 -12.56 -10.12 11.69
CA PHE A 206 -12.51 -9.10 10.65
C PHE A 206 -13.57 -8.03 10.85
N SER A 207 -13.26 -6.81 10.44
CA SER A 207 -14.25 -5.75 10.28
C SER A 207 -14.25 -5.19 8.86
N LYS A 208 -15.42 -4.70 8.45
CA LYS A 208 -15.56 -3.84 7.28
C LYS A 208 -15.27 -2.42 7.74
N HIS A 209 -14.27 -1.75 7.16
CA HIS A 209 -14.12 -0.33 7.47
C HIS A 209 -15.34 0.46 6.96
N THR A 210 -15.78 1.45 7.74
CA THR A 210 -16.84 2.38 7.33
C THR A 210 -16.30 3.35 6.29
N HIS A 211 -17.16 3.88 5.43
CA HIS A 211 -16.74 4.90 4.45
C HIS A 211 -15.94 6.02 5.14
N PRO A 212 -14.71 6.32 4.70
CA PRO A 212 -13.90 7.36 5.30
C PRO A 212 -14.60 8.73 5.29
N TYR A 213 -14.32 9.56 6.29
CA TYR A 213 -14.78 10.95 6.34
C TYR A 213 -13.59 11.90 6.17
N ALA A 214 -13.84 13.05 5.56
CA ALA A 214 -12.83 14.06 5.32
C ALA A 214 -12.87 15.13 6.42
N GLU A 215 -11.73 15.38 7.06
CA GLU A 215 -11.53 16.51 7.96
C GLU A 215 -10.72 17.60 7.26
N PRO A 216 -11.22 18.85 7.18
CA PRO A 216 -10.49 19.92 6.51
C PRO A 216 -9.27 20.31 7.33
N ILE A 217 -8.19 20.69 6.63
CA ILE A 217 -7.02 21.28 7.28
C ILE A 217 -7.47 22.57 8.00
N PRO A 218 -7.08 22.80 9.27
CA PRO A 218 -7.50 23.98 10.02
C PRO A 218 -7.18 25.28 9.29
N LYS A 219 -8.15 26.19 9.19
CA LYS A 219 -8.00 27.48 8.49
C LYS A 219 -6.81 28.31 9.00
N SER A 220 -6.49 28.18 10.28
CA SER A 220 -5.35 28.85 10.92
C SER A 220 -3.99 28.41 10.37
N LYS A 221 -3.90 27.26 9.69
CA LYS A 221 -2.65 26.75 9.11
C LYS A 221 -2.35 27.25 7.71
N GLY A 222 -3.18 28.15 7.14
CA GLY A 222 -2.91 28.84 5.87
C GLY A 222 -2.54 27.90 4.71
N VAL A 223 -1.95 28.45 3.65
CA VAL A 223 -1.12 27.68 2.69
C VAL A 223 0.30 28.07 3.02
N ASP A 224 1.20 27.11 3.15
CA ASP A 224 2.63 27.36 3.26
C ASP A 224 3.34 26.87 1.99
N THR A 225 4.62 27.21 1.86
CA THR A 225 5.44 26.80 0.73
C THR A 225 5.52 25.28 0.60
N ASP A 226 5.51 24.55 1.71
CA ASP A 226 5.60 23.10 1.73
C ASP A 226 4.32 22.45 1.20
N SER A 227 3.15 23.01 1.52
CA SER A 227 1.87 22.59 0.98
C SER A 227 1.77 22.83 -0.52
N VAL A 228 2.35 23.93 -1.03
CA VAL A 228 2.41 24.18 -2.48
C VAL A 228 3.35 23.19 -3.15
N LYS A 229 4.56 23.02 -2.61
CA LYS A 229 5.54 22.06 -3.10
C LYS A 229 4.95 20.65 -3.14
N TYR A 230 4.32 20.22 -2.05
CA TYR A 230 3.66 18.91 -1.95
C TYR A 230 2.59 18.71 -3.03
N GLN A 231 1.83 19.75 -3.38
CA GLN A 231 0.88 19.66 -4.49
C GLN A 231 1.57 19.56 -5.85
N VAL A 232 2.61 20.36 -6.10
CA VAL A 232 3.38 20.32 -7.36
C VAL A 232 4.02 18.94 -7.57
N ASP A 233 4.68 18.41 -6.55
CA ASP A 233 5.41 17.13 -6.62
C ASP A 233 4.48 15.92 -6.89
N ARG A 234 3.17 16.07 -6.63
CA ARG A 234 2.16 15.03 -6.84
C ARG A 234 1.38 15.20 -8.14
N MET A 235 1.59 16.27 -8.88
CA MET A 235 0.93 16.47 -10.17
C MET A 235 1.77 15.81 -11.25
N GLU A 236 1.11 15.00 -12.09
CA GLU A 236 1.74 14.43 -13.28
C GLU A 236 2.17 15.57 -14.20
N GLY A 237 3.48 15.73 -14.40
CA GLY A 237 4.05 16.77 -15.24
C GLY A 237 5.56 16.60 -15.37
N ASN A 238 6.09 16.86 -16.57
CA ASN A 238 7.53 16.74 -16.87
C ASN A 238 8.32 18.01 -16.52
N VAL A 239 7.64 19.10 -16.17
CA VAL A 239 8.25 20.40 -15.95
C VAL A 239 8.70 20.56 -14.50
N LYS A 240 9.97 20.93 -14.30
CA LYS A 240 10.53 21.15 -12.96
C LYS A 240 10.13 22.51 -12.42
N TRP A 241 10.07 22.64 -11.09
CA TRP A 241 9.77 23.91 -10.42
C TRP A 241 10.96 24.40 -9.60
N HIS A 242 11.27 25.69 -9.71
CA HIS A 242 12.25 26.33 -8.83
C HIS A 242 11.64 26.50 -7.42
N PRO A 243 12.40 26.27 -6.32
CA PRO A 243 11.86 26.38 -4.96
C PRO A 243 11.22 27.73 -4.62
N ASP A 244 11.74 28.82 -5.18
CA ASP A 244 11.16 30.16 -4.97
C ASP A 244 9.82 30.38 -5.67
N SER A 245 9.49 29.56 -6.69
CA SER A 245 8.20 29.62 -7.39
C SER A 245 7.05 29.24 -6.46
N TYR A 246 7.29 28.36 -5.46
CA TYR A 246 6.26 27.97 -4.50
C TYR A 246 5.78 29.15 -3.64
N LYS A 247 6.68 30.08 -3.30
CA LYS A 247 6.35 31.27 -2.48
C LYS A 247 5.32 32.18 -3.15
N LYS A 248 5.30 32.22 -4.49
CA LYS A 248 4.34 33.02 -5.27
C LYS A 248 2.91 32.47 -5.19
N LEU A 249 2.76 31.16 -4.94
CA LEU A 249 1.46 30.49 -4.91
C LEU A 249 0.84 30.40 -3.51
N VAL A 250 1.57 30.75 -2.45
CA VAL A 250 1.08 30.75 -1.06
C VAL A 250 -0.19 31.60 -0.87
N LYS A 251 -0.37 32.64 -1.68
CA LYS A 251 -1.57 33.51 -1.63
C LYS A 251 -2.78 32.94 -2.38
N VAL A 252 -2.59 31.88 -3.16
CA VAL A 252 -3.68 31.23 -3.90
C VAL A 252 -4.48 30.38 -2.90
N PRO A 253 -5.81 30.55 -2.81
CA PRO A 253 -6.63 29.71 -1.96
C PRO A 253 -6.48 28.22 -2.33
N ARG A 254 -6.39 27.33 -1.33
CA ARG A 254 -6.15 25.88 -1.50
C ARG A 254 -7.02 25.23 -2.58
N VAL A 255 -8.30 25.60 -2.63
CA VAL A 255 -9.29 25.08 -3.60
C VAL A 255 -8.93 25.35 -5.05
N PHE A 256 -8.12 26.39 -5.33
CA PHE A 256 -7.72 26.77 -6.69
C PHE A 256 -6.29 26.32 -7.04
N LEU A 257 -5.49 25.85 -6.08
CA LEU A 257 -4.08 25.53 -6.33
C LEU A 257 -3.89 24.49 -7.43
N LYS A 258 -4.63 23.38 -7.40
CA LYS A 258 -4.56 22.31 -8.43
C LYS A 258 -4.80 22.89 -9.82
N MET A 259 -5.87 23.68 -9.98
CA MET A 259 -6.19 24.33 -11.26
C MET A 259 -5.09 25.31 -11.70
N VAL A 260 -4.54 26.11 -10.78
CA VAL A 260 -3.48 27.08 -11.11
C VAL A 260 -2.22 26.35 -11.55
N ILE A 261 -1.77 25.34 -10.80
CA ILE A 261 -0.57 24.56 -11.11
C ILE A 261 -0.73 23.85 -12.46
N SER A 262 -1.89 23.21 -12.73
CA SER A 262 -2.15 22.54 -14.02
C SER A 262 -1.99 23.50 -15.18
N LYS A 263 -2.63 24.67 -15.11
CA LYS A 263 -2.55 25.67 -16.18
C LYS A 263 -1.14 26.28 -16.34
N VAL A 264 -0.35 26.34 -15.27
CA VAL A 264 1.05 26.79 -15.35
C VAL A 264 1.91 25.73 -16.03
N ASN A 265 1.73 24.44 -15.69
CA ASN A 265 2.42 23.34 -16.34
C ASN A 265 2.08 23.28 -17.83
N GLU A 266 0.80 23.38 -18.20
CA GLU A 266 0.36 23.43 -19.61
C GLU A 266 1.00 24.61 -20.37
N ALA A 267 1.07 25.79 -19.76
CA ALA A 267 1.70 26.95 -20.38
C ALA A 267 3.22 26.76 -20.54
N ALA A 268 3.87 26.13 -19.56
CA ALA A 268 5.31 25.83 -19.64
C ALA A 268 5.61 24.82 -20.74
N GLU A 269 4.79 23.77 -20.87
CA GLU A 269 4.92 22.78 -21.94
C GLU A 269 4.70 23.41 -23.33
N GLN A 270 3.69 24.28 -23.48
CA GLN A 270 3.45 25.00 -24.73
C GLN A 270 4.58 25.97 -25.10
N GLU A 271 5.23 26.60 -24.12
CA GLU A 271 6.33 27.53 -24.33
C GLU A 271 7.71 26.84 -24.33
N GLY A 272 7.77 25.51 -24.18
CA GLY A 272 9.02 24.74 -24.14
C GLY A 272 9.91 25.05 -22.93
N VAL A 273 9.32 25.44 -21.80
CA VAL A 273 10.02 25.81 -20.57
C VAL A 273 10.25 24.56 -19.72
N GLU A 274 11.51 24.24 -19.44
CA GLU A 274 11.88 23.07 -18.63
C GLU A 274 11.87 23.33 -17.10
N LEU A 275 12.00 24.59 -16.69
CA LEU A 275 12.04 25.02 -15.29
C LEU A 275 11.14 26.24 -15.05
N ILE A 276 10.09 26.07 -14.26
CA ILE A 276 9.18 27.14 -13.85
C ILE A 276 9.84 27.99 -12.75
N THR A 277 10.20 29.22 -13.09
CA THR A 277 10.78 30.22 -12.17
C THR A 277 9.71 31.22 -11.69
N PRO A 278 9.99 32.03 -10.66
CA PRO A 278 9.09 33.11 -10.23
C PRO A 278 8.74 34.09 -11.37
N GLU A 279 9.67 34.38 -12.27
CA GLU A 279 9.48 35.29 -13.41
C GLU A 279 8.52 34.69 -14.43
N PHE A 280 8.59 33.37 -14.66
CA PHE A 280 7.64 32.69 -15.53
C PHE A 280 6.22 32.75 -14.96
N LEU A 281 6.06 32.57 -13.65
CA LEU A 281 4.76 32.72 -12.99
C LEU A 281 4.19 34.14 -13.13
N ASP A 282 5.03 35.16 -12.98
CA ASP A 282 4.62 36.56 -13.15
C ASP A 282 4.15 36.80 -14.60
N LYS A 283 4.88 36.31 -15.61
CA LYS A 283 4.49 36.37 -17.03
C LYS A 283 3.16 35.69 -17.31
N VAL A 284 2.93 34.49 -16.77
CA VAL A 284 1.66 33.75 -16.95
C VAL A 284 0.50 34.49 -16.29
N ASN A 285 0.72 35.13 -15.15
CA ASN A 285 -0.31 35.89 -14.44
C ASN A 285 -0.67 37.19 -15.17
N GLU A 286 0.32 37.86 -15.78
CA GLU A 286 0.09 39.04 -16.62
C GLU A 286 -0.76 38.73 -17.86
N LYS A 287 -0.54 37.58 -18.51
CA LYS A 287 -1.38 37.12 -19.64
C LYS A 287 -2.85 36.81 -19.26
N ARG A 288 -3.17 36.72 -17.97
CA ARG A 288 -4.53 36.45 -17.46
C ARG A 288 -5.28 37.71 -17.03
N ARG A 289 -4.60 38.85 -16.91
CA ARG A 289 -5.22 40.16 -16.65
C ARG A 289 -5.72 40.77 -17.95
#